data_AF-A0A3D9ZMJ2-F1
#
_entry.id   AF-A0A3D9ZMJ2-F1
#
_cell.length_a   1.000
_cell.length_b   1.000
_cell.length_c   1.000
_cell.angle_alpha   90.00
_cell.angle_beta   90.00
_cell.angle_gamma   90.00
#
_symmetry.space_group_name_H-M   'P 1'
#
loop_
_entity.id
_entity.type
_entity.pdbx_description
1 polymer ?
#
loop_
_entity_poly.entity_id
_entity_poly.type
_entity_poly.pdbx_seq_one_letter_code
_entity_poly.pdbx_strand_id
1 'polypeptide(L)'
;MWQSLWTRRFDATVGEGGGLRNASRPRSSADTMWAVRLDWPAGDHEFGCPRVDETAARRELDRVRSFWQRGPMRPRLRLARISAHDFDLHAKARRGCKAPDCP
;
A
#
# COMPACT_ATOMS: atom_id res chain seq x y z
N MET A 1 15.21 9.30 -7.25
CA MET A 1 15.34 7.99 -6.59
C MET A 1 14.64 8.01 -5.21
N TRP A 2 13.31 8.18 -5.20
CA TRP A 2 12.50 8.26 -3.95
C TRP A 2 11.42 7.17 -3.90
N GLN A 3 11.07 6.60 -5.07
CA GLN A 3 10.06 5.57 -5.27
C GLN A 3 10.41 4.23 -4.59
N SER A 4 11.70 3.90 -4.43
CA SER A 4 12.11 2.56 -3.96
C SER A 4 12.28 2.43 -2.44
N LEU A 5 12.27 3.55 -1.70
CA LEU A 5 12.56 3.58 -0.26
C LEU A 5 11.32 3.49 0.62
N TRP A 6 10.16 3.94 0.12
CA TRP A 6 8.92 3.97 0.90
C TRP A 6 8.35 2.58 1.14
N THR A 7 8.23 1.74 0.10
CA THR A 7 7.66 0.38 0.21
C THR A 7 8.42 -0.44 1.24
N ARG A 8 9.76 -0.43 1.23
CA ARG A 8 10.59 -1.22 2.16
C ARG A 8 10.48 -0.78 3.62
N ARG A 9 10.18 0.50 3.89
CA ARG A 9 10.13 1.04 5.27
C ARG A 9 8.77 0.86 5.95
N PHE A 10 7.70 0.67 5.17
CA PHE A 10 6.34 0.58 5.71
C PHE A 10 5.63 -0.78 5.46
N ASP A 11 6.19 -1.68 4.63
CA ASP A 11 5.67 -3.06 4.49
C ASP A 11 5.98 -3.96 5.70
N ALA A 12 6.92 -3.55 6.56
CA ALA A 12 7.32 -4.32 7.74
C ALA A 12 6.29 -4.18 8.87
N THR A 13 5.12 -4.81 8.72
CA THR A 13 4.28 -5.42 9.78
C THR A 13 2.89 -5.74 9.21
N VAL A 14 2.76 -6.91 8.58
CA VAL A 14 1.54 -7.70 8.75
C VAL A 14 1.75 -8.41 10.07
N GLY A 15 1.02 -8.02 11.12
CA GLY A 15 1.30 -8.45 12.49
C GLY A 15 1.40 -9.97 12.62
N GLU A 16 2.58 -10.45 12.99
CA GLU A 16 2.76 -11.76 13.60
C GLU A 16 2.15 -11.70 15.00
N GLY A 17 0.98 -12.32 15.14
CA GLY A 17 0.31 -12.50 16.43
C GLY A 17 -0.40 -13.84 16.45
N GLY A 18 0.17 -14.80 17.17
CA GLY A 18 -0.52 -16.00 17.66
C GLY A 18 -0.44 -17.22 16.73
N GLY A 19 0.34 -18.22 17.14
CA GLY A 19 0.51 -19.46 16.42
C GLY A 19 -0.69 -20.41 16.43
N LEU A 20 -0.48 -21.49 15.66
CA LEU A 20 -1.26 -22.73 15.53
C LEU A 20 -2.42 -22.73 14.52
N ARG A 21 -2.06 -23.07 13.28
CA ARG A 21 -2.50 -24.28 12.52
C ARG A 21 -2.95 -23.98 11.09
N ASN A 22 -2.10 -24.44 10.17
CA ASN A 22 -2.41 -24.98 8.85
C ASN A 22 -2.86 -24.03 7.71
N ALA A 23 -2.30 -24.35 6.55
CA ALA A 23 -2.61 -23.88 5.21
C ALA A 23 -2.19 -22.44 4.88
N SER A 24 -1.03 -22.37 4.23
CA SER A 24 -0.78 -21.61 3.01
C SER A 24 -2.00 -21.64 2.07
N ARG A 25 -3.07 -20.92 2.41
CA ARG A 25 -4.10 -20.58 1.44
C ARG A 25 -3.43 -19.53 0.56
N PRO A 26 -3.20 -19.77 -0.74
CA PRO A 26 -2.80 -18.69 -1.61
C PRO A 26 -3.86 -17.60 -1.39
N ARG A 27 -3.42 -16.42 -0.92
CA ARG A 27 -4.27 -15.26 -0.69
C ARG A 27 -5.09 -15.13 -1.96
N SER A 28 -6.38 -15.43 -1.88
CA SER A 28 -7.15 -15.62 -3.10
C SER A 28 -7.15 -14.27 -3.81
N SER A 29 -7.07 -14.24 -5.14
CA SER A 29 -7.07 -12.98 -5.90
C SER A 29 -8.31 -12.11 -5.62
N ALA A 30 -9.32 -12.66 -4.93
CA ALA A 30 -10.53 -11.98 -4.45
C ALA A 30 -10.40 -11.31 -3.05
N ASP A 31 -9.36 -11.61 -2.28
CA ASP A 31 -9.17 -11.01 -0.95
C ASP A 31 -8.84 -9.52 -1.13
N THR A 32 -9.85 -8.67 -0.89
CA THR A 32 -9.69 -7.22 -0.97
C THR A 32 -9.11 -6.70 0.34
N MET A 33 -8.17 -5.76 0.24
CA MET A 33 -7.54 -5.11 1.38
C MET A 33 -7.48 -3.60 1.19
N TRP A 34 -7.23 -2.89 2.27
CA TRP A 34 -6.96 -1.47 2.26
C TRP A 34 -5.47 -1.23 2.06
N ALA A 35 -5.13 -0.31 1.17
CA ALA A 35 -3.78 0.16 0.98
C ALA A 35 -3.75 1.69 0.92
N VAL A 36 -2.62 2.26 1.32
CA VAL A 36 -2.34 3.68 1.11
C VAL A 36 -1.89 3.83 -0.34
N ARG A 37 -2.67 4.59 -1.11
CA ARG A 37 -2.35 5.04 -2.46
C ARG A 37 -1.64 6.39 -2.39
N LEU A 38 -0.50 6.49 -3.06
CA LEU A 38 0.28 7.70 -3.21
C LEU A 38 0.24 8.10 -4.67
N ASP A 39 -0.45 9.18 -4.99
CA ASP A 39 -0.43 9.78 -6.31
C ASP A 39 0.66 10.86 -6.34
N TRP A 40 1.69 10.63 -7.16
CA TRP A 40 2.80 11.54 -7.34
C TRP A 40 2.44 12.67 -8.30
N PRO A 41 3.06 13.86 -8.17
CA PRO A 41 2.83 14.98 -9.09
C PRO A 41 3.18 14.67 -10.55
N ALA A 42 4.06 13.70 -10.80
CA ALA A 42 4.45 13.25 -12.14
C ALA A 42 3.40 12.32 -12.81
N GLY A 43 2.29 12.05 -12.11
CA GLY A 43 1.13 11.31 -12.60
C GLY A 43 1.20 9.80 -12.36
N ASP A 44 2.31 9.29 -11.83
CA ASP A 44 2.40 7.90 -11.36
C ASP A 44 1.79 7.73 -9.97
N HIS A 45 1.35 6.51 -9.66
CA HIS A 45 0.89 6.15 -8.32
C HIS A 45 1.55 4.88 -7.80
N GLU A 46 1.59 4.76 -6.47
CA GLU A 46 2.11 3.59 -5.77
C GLU A 46 1.18 3.18 -4.63
N PHE A 47 1.16 1.88 -4.32
CA PHE A 47 0.42 1.31 -3.21
C PHE A 47 1.37 0.70 -2.17
N GLY A 48 0.96 0.77 -0.91
CA GLY A 48 1.72 0.19 0.20
C GLY A 48 0.95 0.31 1.50
N CYS A 49 1.59 -0.08 2.60
CA CYS A 49 0.93 -0.23 3.90
C CYS A 49 -0.34 -1.10 3.83
N PRO A 50 -0.26 -2.34 3.31
CA PRO A 50 -1.44 -3.18 3.15
C PRO A 50 -2.05 -3.56 4.51
N ARG A 51 -3.36 -3.36 4.69
CA ARG A 51 -4.12 -3.65 5.91
C ARG A 51 -5.47 -4.28 5.57
N VAL A 52 -5.89 -5.25 6.39
CA VAL A 52 -7.22 -5.88 6.24
C VAL A 52 -8.32 -4.98 6.81
N ASP A 53 -8.01 -4.25 7.88
CA ASP A 53 -8.95 -3.37 8.59
C ASP A 53 -8.83 -1.90 8.14
N GLU A 54 -9.96 -1.23 7.91
CA GLU A 54 -9.99 0.17 7.46
C GLU A 54 -9.47 1.13 8.53
N THR A 55 -9.79 0.89 9.81
CA THR A 55 -9.35 1.77 10.91
C THR A 55 -7.84 1.73 11.06
N ALA A 56 -7.25 0.54 10.96
CA ALA A 56 -5.80 0.35 10.92
C ALA A 56 -5.18 1.05 9.70
N ALA A 57 -5.81 0.94 8.52
CA ALA A 57 -5.34 1.60 7.30
C ALA A 57 -5.39 3.13 7.42
N ARG A 58 -6.43 3.68 8.05
CA ARG A 58 -6.59 5.13 8.29
C ARG A 58 -5.50 5.68 9.19
N ARG A 59 -5.19 4.96 10.28
CA ARG A 59 -4.07 5.33 11.17
C ARG A 59 -2.74 5.35 10.42
N GLU A 60 -2.54 4.42 9.50
CA GLU A 60 -1.33 4.36 8.69
C GLU A 60 -1.29 5.48 7.64
N LEU A 61 -2.43 5.80 7.01
CA LEU A 61 -2.55 6.98 6.14
C LEU A 61 -2.12 8.25 6.87
N ASP A 62 -2.55 8.45 8.12
CA ASP A 62 -2.18 9.62 8.91
C ASP A 62 -0.68 9.68 9.24
N ARG A 63 -0.04 8.53 9.48
CA ARG A 63 1.41 8.43 9.67
C ARG A 63 2.16 8.78 8.39
N VAL A 64 1.76 8.20 7.26
CA VAL A 64 2.36 8.47 5.94
C VAL A 64 2.16 9.94 5.57
N ARG A 65 0.97 10.49 5.84
CA ARG A 65 0.68 11.91 5.64
C ARG A 65 1.57 12.81 6.47
N SER A 66 1.76 12.49 7.74
CA SER A 66 2.63 13.25 8.64
C SER A 66 4.11 13.19 8.23
N PHE A 67 4.56 12.04 7.72
CA PHE A 67 5.91 11.87 7.17
C PHE A 67 6.13 12.77 5.94
N TRP A 68 5.22 12.70 4.97
CA TRP A 68 5.34 13.49 3.73
C TRP A 68 5.09 14.98 3.91
N GLN A 69 4.28 15.39 4.91
CA GLN A 69 4.10 16.81 5.23
C GLN A 69 5.42 17.52 5.57
N ARG A 70 6.39 16.80 6.14
CA ARG A 70 7.71 17.33 6.51
C ARG A 70 8.71 17.29 5.35
N GLY A 71 8.37 16.65 4.23
CA GLY A 71 9.24 16.49 3.07
C GLY A 71 9.06 17.58 2.02
N PRO A 72 10.04 17.76 1.11
CA PRO A 72 9.95 18.67 -0.02
C PRO A 72 8.95 18.20 -1.10
N MET A 73 8.55 16.93 -1.07
CA MET A 73 7.56 16.35 -1.98
C MET A 73 6.25 16.08 -1.27
N ARG A 74 5.14 16.42 -1.95
CA ARG A 74 3.77 16.27 -1.43
C ARG A 74 2.94 15.41 -2.37
N PRO A 75 3.03 14.07 -2.29
CA PRO A 75 2.10 13.19 -2.98
C PRO A 75 0.68 13.41 -2.43
N ARG A 76 -0.34 13.19 -3.27
CA ARG A 76 -1.71 13.06 -2.81
C ARG A 76 -1.87 11.68 -2.22
N LEU A 77 -2.34 11.60 -0.97
CA LEU A 77 -2.47 10.34 -0.24
C LEU A 77 -3.95 10.00 -0.10
N ARG A 78 -4.32 8.77 -0.44
CA ARG A 78 -5.69 8.26 -0.31
C ARG A 78 -5.68 6.81 0.18
N LEU A 79 -6.80 6.37 0.73
CA LEU A 79 -7.03 4.94 0.93
C LEU A 79 -7.70 4.37 -0.30
N ALA A 80 -7.18 3.25 -0.78
CA ALA A 80 -7.73 2.48 -1.88
C ALA A 80 -8.08 1.07 -1.40
N ARG A 81 -9.19 0.52 -1.90
CA ARG A 81 -9.51 -0.89 -1.75
C ARG A 81 -8.93 -1.61 -2.97
N ILE A 82 -7.93 -2.44 -2.74
CA ILE A 82 -7.19 -3.13 -3.79
C ILE A 82 -7.22 -4.63 -3.53
N SER A 83 -7.27 -5.44 -4.59
CA SER A 83 -7.13 -6.88 -4.45
C SER A 83 -5.68 -7.23 -4.05
N ALA A 84 -5.49 -8.30 -3.29
CA ALA A 84 -4.14 -8.78 -2.98
C ALA A 84 -3.32 -9.07 -4.25
N HIS A 85 -3.98 -9.50 -5.33
CA HIS A 85 -3.34 -9.74 -6.62
C HIS A 85 -2.87 -8.45 -7.29
N ASP A 86 -3.73 -7.43 -7.37
CA ASP A 86 -3.36 -6.14 -7.96
C ASP A 86 -2.26 -5.47 -7.15
N PHE A 87 -2.31 -5.55 -5.82
CA PHE A 87 -1.26 -5.05 -4.96
C PHE A 87 0.10 -5.71 -5.26
N ASP A 88 0.14 -7.04 -5.41
CA ASP A 88 1.34 -7.78 -5.79
C ASP A 88 1.85 -7.40 -7.18
N LEU A 89 0.95 -7.21 -8.15
CA LEU A 89 1.28 -6.72 -9.49
C LEU A 89 1.92 -5.32 -9.42
N HIS A 90 1.40 -4.42 -8.60
CA HIS A 90 1.98 -3.10 -8.39
C HIS A 90 3.35 -3.14 -7.70
N ALA A 91 3.54 -4.05 -6.74
CA ALA A 91 4.82 -4.22 -6.06
C ALA A 91 5.93 -4.79 -6.97
N LYS A 92 5.57 -5.74 -7.85
CA LYS A 92 6.52 -6.49 -8.68
C LYS A 92 6.69 -5.95 -10.09
N ALA A 93 5.59 -5.63 -10.77
CA ALA A 93 5.58 -5.45 -12.23
C ALA A 93 5.14 -4.05 -12.68
N ARG A 94 4.31 -3.33 -11.89
CA ARG A 94 3.75 -2.02 -12.26
C ARG A 94 4.30 -0.88 -11.42
N ARG A 95 5.63 -0.77 -11.36
CA ARG A 95 6.29 0.43 -10.82
C ARG A 95 6.08 1.58 -11.80
N GLY A 96 5.45 2.67 -11.33
CA GLY A 96 5.18 3.85 -12.17
C GLY A 96 3.89 3.79 -12.98
N CYS A 97 2.88 3.02 -12.54
CA CYS A 97 1.57 3.00 -13.18
C CYS A 97 0.94 4.41 -13.18
N LYS A 98 0.43 4.85 -14.34
CA LYS A 98 -0.22 6.16 -14.53
C LYS A 98 -1.71 6.07 -14.87
N ALA A 99 -2.30 4.87 -14.79
CA ALA A 99 -3.70 4.67 -15.11
C ALA A 99 -4.59 5.45 -14.09
N PRO A 100 -5.50 6.32 -14.56
CA PRO A 100 -6.37 7.09 -13.66
C PRO A 100 -7.39 6.20 -12.95
N ASP A 101 -7.92 5.19 -13.64
CA ASP A 101 -8.89 4.19 -13.12
C ASP A 101 -8.21 2.98 -12.44
N CYS A 102 -6.92 3.09 -12.12
CA CYS A 102 -6.30 2.10 -11.24
C CYS A 102 -6.97 2.18 -9.84
N PRO A 103 -7.00 1.09 -9.05
CA PRO A 103 -7.72 1.01 -7.78
C PRO A 103 -7.38 2.10 -6.74
#